data_AF-A0A2T3LDB4-F1
#
_entry.id   AF-A0A2T3LDB4-F1
#
_cell.length_a   1.000
_cell.length_b   1.000
_cell.length_c   1.000
_cell.angle_alpha   90.00
_cell.angle_beta   90.00
_cell.angle_gamma   90.00
#
_symmetry.space_group_name_H-M   'P 1'
#
loop_
_entity.id
_entity.type
_entity.pdbx_description
1 polymer ?
#
loop_
_entity_poly.entity_id
_entity_poly.type
_entity_poly.pdbx_seq_one_letter_code
_entity_poly.pdbx_strand_id
1 'polypeptide(L)'
;MASSTLPVIVQTPKYSITAEPTEFPIVLNKIHSWIIHIDDTTGQPVQGLEFQIKGGMPAHQHGLPTQPLLINEPKPGEYIVDGIKFNMYGAWIIELIDLNPNSKFHQKIEFDLDHTNAK
;
A
#
# COMPACT_ATOMS: atom_id res chain seq x y z
N MET A 1 15.20 8.09 -5.18
CA MET A 1 13.94 8.84 -5.35
C MET A 1 12.87 7.79 -5.57
N ALA A 2 11.79 7.82 -4.78
CA ALA A 2 10.64 6.94 -5.02
C ALA A 2 9.97 7.32 -6.35
N SER A 3 9.31 6.37 -7.02
CA SER A 3 8.64 6.62 -8.30
C SER A 3 7.25 7.23 -8.06
N SER A 4 6.79 8.11 -8.95
CA SER A 4 5.40 8.59 -8.98
C SER A 4 4.48 7.75 -9.88
N THR A 5 5.00 6.70 -10.53
CA THR A 5 4.21 5.81 -11.38
C THR A 5 3.30 4.91 -10.55
N LEU A 6 2.03 4.81 -10.98
CA LEU A 6 1.06 3.84 -10.48
C LEU A 6 0.73 2.80 -11.58
N PRO A 7 0.47 1.53 -11.23
CA PRO A 7 0.56 0.96 -9.88
C PRO A 7 2.01 0.92 -9.37
N VAL A 8 2.19 1.01 -8.05
CA VAL A 8 3.49 0.79 -7.43
C VAL A 8 3.80 -0.70 -7.49
N ILE A 9 4.96 -1.07 -8.03
CA ILE A 9 5.40 -2.48 -8.12
C ILE A 9 6.53 -2.70 -7.11
N VAL A 10 6.35 -3.65 -6.20
CA VAL A 10 7.34 -4.06 -5.21
C VAL A 10 7.73 -5.51 -5.45
N GLN A 11 9.01 -5.75 -5.77
CA GLN A 11 9.57 -7.09 -5.95
C GLN A 11 10.48 -7.41 -4.77
N THR A 12 10.25 -8.57 -4.15
CA THR A 12 11.09 -9.09 -3.06
C THR A 12 11.48 -10.54 -3.37
N PRO A 13 12.42 -11.14 -2.63
CA PRO A 13 12.78 -12.55 -2.83
C PRO A 13 11.65 -13.55 -2.62
N LYS A 14 10.50 -13.12 -2.07
CA LYS A 14 9.34 -13.98 -1.77
C LYS A 14 8.04 -13.56 -2.46
N TYR A 15 7.90 -12.27 -2.78
CA TYR A 15 6.64 -11.70 -3.21
C TYR A 15 6.80 -10.72 -4.36
N SER A 16 5.82 -10.74 -5.26
CA SER A 16 5.53 -9.71 -6.27
C SER A 16 4.27 -8.99 -5.84
N ILE A 17 4.35 -7.67 -5.63
CA ILE A 17 3.24 -6.86 -5.12
C ILE A 17 2.96 -5.72 -6.07
N THR A 18 1.68 -5.50 -6.39
CA THR A 18 1.22 -4.27 -7.03
C THR A 18 0.26 -3.54 -6.10
N ALA A 19 0.31 -2.22 -6.09
CA ALA A 19 -0.56 -1.40 -5.26
C ALA A 19 -0.99 -0.13 -5.99
N GLU A 20 -2.30 0.14 -6.01
CA GLU A 20 -2.87 1.33 -6.63
C GLU A 20 -4.14 1.79 -5.91
N PRO A 21 -4.46 3.10 -5.95
CA PRO A 21 -5.75 3.59 -5.47
C PRO A 21 -6.88 3.09 -6.39
N THR A 22 -8.06 2.89 -5.83
CA THR A 22 -9.27 2.55 -6.62
C THR A 22 -9.74 3.72 -7.48
N GLU A 23 -9.33 4.94 -7.14
CA GLU A 23 -9.68 6.17 -7.85
C GLU A 23 -8.41 6.96 -8.19
N PHE A 24 -8.33 7.44 -9.44
CA PHE A 24 -7.21 8.27 -9.91
C PHE A 24 -7.73 9.58 -10.53
N PRO A 25 -7.08 10.74 -10.29
CA PRO A 25 -5.87 10.93 -9.48
C PRO A 25 -6.12 10.86 -7.97
N ILE A 26 -5.05 10.64 -7.19
CA ILE A 26 -5.12 10.70 -5.73
C ILE A 26 -5.40 12.15 -5.32
N VAL A 27 -6.52 12.38 -4.64
CA VAL A 27 -6.89 13.73 -4.16
C VAL A 27 -6.38 13.93 -2.74
N LEU A 28 -5.64 15.02 -2.51
CA LEU A 28 -5.19 15.36 -1.15
C LEU A 28 -6.37 15.58 -0.19
N ASN A 29 -6.14 15.22 1.06
CA ASN A 29 -7.08 15.34 2.17
C ASN A 29 -8.40 14.57 2.02
N LYS A 30 -8.48 13.63 1.08
CA LYS A 30 -9.57 12.66 0.95
C LYS A 30 -9.13 11.26 1.40
N ILE A 31 -10.11 10.48 1.82
CA ILE A 31 -9.93 9.05 2.08
C ILE A 31 -10.01 8.31 0.74
N HIS A 32 -9.10 7.35 0.57
CA HIS A 32 -8.98 6.50 -0.60
C HIS A 32 -8.98 5.03 -0.17
N SER A 33 -9.60 4.22 -1.02
CA SER A 33 -9.40 2.78 -1.02
C SER A 33 -8.27 2.42 -1.99
N TRP A 34 -7.53 1.35 -1.69
CA TRP A 34 -6.41 0.85 -2.47
C TRP A 34 -6.59 -0.63 -2.71
N ILE A 35 -6.28 -1.05 -3.93
CA ILE A 35 -6.17 -2.46 -4.31
C ILE A 35 -4.71 -2.84 -4.20
N ILE A 36 -4.45 -3.94 -3.49
CA ILE A 36 -3.12 -4.52 -3.34
C ILE A 36 -3.18 -5.96 -3.84
N HIS A 37 -2.43 -6.28 -4.89
CA HIS A 37 -2.23 -7.66 -5.33
C HIS A 37 -0.93 -8.20 -4.77
N ILE A 38 -0.95 -9.43 -4.26
CA ILE A 38 0.22 -10.10 -3.68
C ILE A 38 0.30 -11.51 -4.26
N ASP A 39 1.33 -11.74 -5.06
CA ASP A 39 1.72 -13.05 -5.56
C ASP A 39 3.06 -13.47 -4.95
N ASP A 40 3.33 -14.77 -4.93
CA ASP A 40 4.68 -15.28 -4.70
C ASP A 40 5.55 -15.11 -5.95
N THR A 41 6.84 -15.42 -5.84
CA THR A 41 7.77 -15.28 -6.99
C THR A 41 7.50 -16.26 -8.14
N THR A 42 6.58 -17.22 -7.97
CA THR A 42 6.14 -18.14 -9.03
C THR A 42 4.87 -17.66 -9.74
N GLY A 43 4.29 -16.54 -9.29
CA GLY A 43 3.05 -15.97 -9.82
C GLY A 43 1.78 -16.57 -9.22
N GLN A 44 1.90 -17.30 -8.10
CA GLN A 44 0.74 -17.84 -7.40
C GLN A 44 0.24 -16.84 -6.36
N PRO A 45 -1.07 -16.61 -6.26
CA PRO A 45 -1.62 -15.64 -5.32
C PRO A 45 -1.37 -16.05 -3.88
N VAL A 46 -0.86 -15.12 -3.08
CA VAL A 46 -0.72 -15.28 -1.63
C VAL A 46 -2.04 -14.84 -1.00
N GLN A 47 -2.89 -15.80 -0.70
CA GLN A 47 -4.24 -15.58 -0.18
C GLN A 47 -4.34 -15.75 1.35
N GLY A 48 -5.39 -15.17 1.94
CA GLY A 48 -5.73 -15.33 3.35
C GLY A 48 -4.81 -14.60 4.32
N LEU A 49 -4.07 -13.60 3.86
CA LEU A 49 -3.27 -12.76 4.76
C LEU A 49 -4.18 -11.83 5.55
N GLU A 50 -3.94 -11.77 6.85
CA GLU A 50 -4.44 -10.69 7.70
C GLU A 50 -3.28 -9.78 8.05
N PHE A 51 -3.35 -8.50 7.72
CA PHE A 51 -2.30 -7.54 8.01
C PHE A 51 -2.84 -6.21 8.50
N GLN A 52 -2.08 -5.56 9.38
CA GLN A 52 -2.29 -4.15 9.72
C GLN A 52 -1.59 -3.25 8.70
N ILE A 53 -2.14 -2.05 8.53
CA ILE A 53 -1.58 -1.02 7.69
C ILE A 53 -0.95 0.05 8.56
N LYS A 54 0.34 0.29 8.33
CA LYS A 54 1.09 1.42 8.87
C LYS A 54 1.68 2.22 7.72
N GLY A 55 2.39 3.29 8.04
CA GLY A 55 3.02 4.12 7.02
C GLY A 55 3.14 5.56 7.47
N GLY A 56 3.48 6.42 6.52
CA GLY A 56 3.62 7.84 6.75
C GLY A 56 4.64 8.48 5.80
N MET A 57 5.12 9.64 6.20
CA MET A 57 6.16 10.39 5.51
C MET A 57 7.46 10.34 6.33
N PRO A 58 8.43 9.47 6.00
CA PRO A 58 9.67 9.35 6.79
C PRO A 58 10.42 10.67 6.93
N ALA A 59 10.48 11.47 5.86
CA ALA A 59 11.14 12.78 5.84
C ALA A 59 10.51 13.79 6.82
N HIS A 60 9.24 13.60 7.17
CA HIS A 60 8.50 14.46 8.09
C HIS A 60 8.25 13.82 9.45
N GLN A 61 8.77 12.62 9.71
CA GLN A 61 8.68 11.91 11.00
C GLN A 61 7.24 11.77 11.54
N HIS A 62 6.26 11.64 10.64
CA HIS A 62 4.86 11.45 11.00
C HIS A 62 4.29 10.22 10.29
N GLY A 63 3.38 9.54 10.99
CA GLY A 63 2.65 8.39 10.47
C GLY A 63 1.50 8.78 9.54
N LEU A 64 0.69 7.80 9.15
CA LEU A 64 -0.56 8.06 8.43
C LEU A 64 -1.49 8.95 9.29
N PRO A 65 -2.21 9.91 8.69
CA PRO A 65 -3.15 10.78 9.40
C PRO A 65 -4.46 10.07 9.79
N THR A 66 -4.62 8.82 9.38
CA THR A 66 -5.78 7.94 9.62
C THR A 66 -5.28 6.56 10.03
N GLN A 67 -6.21 5.66 10.35
CA GLN A 67 -5.93 4.26 10.65
C GLN A 67 -6.59 3.38 9.57
N PRO A 68 -5.91 3.11 8.45
CA PRO A 68 -6.47 2.27 7.39
C PRO A 68 -6.63 0.83 7.83
N LEU A 69 -7.57 0.13 7.20
CA LEU A 69 -7.92 -1.25 7.52
C LEU A 69 -7.96 -2.09 6.24
N LEU A 70 -7.55 -3.35 6.37
CA LEU A 70 -7.88 -4.38 5.40
C LEU A 70 -9.39 -4.67 5.50
N ILE A 71 -10.13 -4.45 4.42
CA ILE A 71 -11.59 -4.61 4.38
C ILE A 71 -11.98 -6.02 3.97
N ASN A 72 -11.39 -6.53 2.89
CA ASN A 72 -11.64 -7.87 2.38
C ASN A 72 -10.56 -8.31 1.38
N GLU A 73 -10.66 -9.57 0.99
CA GLU A 73 -9.91 -10.18 -0.10
C GLU A 73 -10.92 -10.70 -1.15
N PRO A 74 -11.39 -9.86 -2.11
CA PRO A 74 -12.45 -10.25 -3.04
C PRO A 74 -12.05 -11.38 -4.01
N LYS A 75 -10.76 -11.56 -4.27
CA LYS A 75 -10.19 -12.67 -5.04
C LYS A 75 -8.87 -13.13 -4.39
N PRO A 76 -8.43 -14.38 -4.57
CA PRO A 76 -7.15 -14.84 -4.03
C PRO A 76 -6.01 -13.87 -4.35
N GLY A 77 -5.32 -13.38 -3.32
CA GLY A 77 -4.19 -12.46 -3.43
C GLY A 77 -4.57 -11.00 -3.71
N GLU A 78 -5.85 -10.67 -3.89
CA GLU A 78 -6.35 -9.31 -4.12
C GLU A 78 -6.98 -8.77 -2.85
N TYR A 79 -6.33 -7.78 -2.24
CA TYR A 79 -6.70 -7.18 -0.96
C TYR A 79 -7.20 -5.74 -1.15
N ILE A 80 -8.33 -5.40 -0.52
CA ILE A 80 -8.83 -4.02 -0.47
C ILE A 80 -8.48 -3.40 0.87
N VAL A 81 -7.64 -2.37 0.84
CA VAL A 81 -7.33 -1.53 1.99
C VAL A 81 -8.12 -0.24 1.87
N ASP A 82 -8.86 0.14 2.92
CA ASP A 82 -9.59 1.40 2.94
C ASP A 82 -9.14 2.31 4.09
N GLY A 83 -9.42 3.61 3.96
CA GLY A 83 -9.10 4.60 4.97
C GLY A 83 -7.76 5.30 4.77
N ILE A 84 -7.08 5.11 3.62
CA ILE A 84 -5.80 5.77 3.36
C ILE A 84 -6.04 7.24 3.04
N LYS A 85 -5.35 8.16 3.72
CA LYS A 85 -5.42 9.59 3.46
C LYS A 85 -4.03 10.18 3.34
N PHE A 86 -3.82 10.98 2.31
CA PHE A 86 -2.61 11.78 2.11
C PHE A 86 -2.93 13.25 2.32
N ASN A 87 -2.12 13.96 3.07
CA ASN A 87 -2.33 15.38 3.38
C ASN A 87 -1.35 16.31 2.66
N MET A 88 -0.27 15.76 2.08
CA MET A 88 0.82 16.51 1.46
C MET A 88 1.45 15.72 0.31
N TYR A 89 2.00 16.45 -0.67
CA TYR A 89 2.89 15.90 -1.69
C TYR A 89 4.23 15.44 -1.09
N GLY A 90 4.93 14.55 -1.79
CA GLY A 90 6.25 14.01 -1.43
C GLY A 90 6.24 12.50 -1.23
N ALA A 91 7.34 11.99 -0.68
CA ALA A 91 7.55 10.55 -0.52
C ALA A 91 6.70 9.97 0.63
N TRP A 92 5.91 8.95 0.30
CA TRP A 92 5.10 8.19 1.24
C TRP A 92 5.53 6.73 1.28
N ILE A 93 5.36 6.12 2.46
CA ILE A 93 5.48 4.67 2.66
C ILE A 93 4.16 4.15 3.19
N ILE A 94 3.64 3.09 2.59
CA ILE A 94 2.59 2.23 3.16
C ILE A 94 3.26 0.91 3.55
N GLU A 95 3.07 0.47 4.79
CA GLU A 95 3.61 -0.78 5.31
C GLU A 95 2.48 -1.78 5.57
N LEU A 96 2.64 -2.99 5.03
CA LEU A 96 1.78 -4.14 5.29
C LEU A 96 2.49 -5.07 6.26
N ILE A 97 1.92 -5.28 7.44
CA ILE A 97 2.54 -6.08 8.50
C ILE A 97 1.55 -7.16 8.90
N ASP A 98 1.91 -8.43 8.70
CA ASP A 98 1.06 -9.57 9.06
C ASP A 98 0.72 -9.54 10.55
N LEU A 99 -0.55 -9.83 10.87
CA LEU A 99 -1.05 -9.89 12.24
C LEU A 99 -0.54 -11.14 12.98
N ASN A 100 -0.14 -12.19 12.26
CA ASN A 100 0.53 -13.34 12.85
C ASN A 100 1.96 -12.94 13.30
N PRO A 101 2.25 -12.88 14.61
CA PRO A 101 3.54 -12.41 15.11
C PRO A 101 4.70 -13.36 14.79
N ASN A 102 4.42 -14.59 14.37
CA ASN A 102 5.43 -15.55 13.92
C ASN A 102 5.73 -15.43 12.41
N SER A 103 4.92 -14.65 11.68
CA SER A 103 5.14 -14.37 10.28
C SER A 103 6.30 -13.40 10.08
N LYS A 104 7.00 -13.55 8.96
CA LYS A 104 8.02 -12.60 8.50
C LYS A 104 7.49 -11.69 7.39
N PHE A 105 6.19 -11.70 7.14
CA PHE A 105 5.59 -10.85 6.12
C PHE A 105 5.54 -9.40 6.63
N HIS A 106 6.43 -8.57 6.08
CA HIS A 106 6.46 -7.12 6.28
C HIS A 106 6.92 -6.47 4.98
N GLN A 107 6.00 -5.82 4.30
CA GLN A 107 6.23 -5.27 2.97
C GLN A 107 6.06 -3.76 3.00
N LYS A 108 6.90 -3.05 2.25
CA LYS A 108 6.86 -1.59 2.12
C LYS A 108 6.53 -1.23 0.68
N ILE A 109 5.52 -0.39 0.52
CA ILE A 109 5.11 0.22 -0.74
C ILE A 109 5.53 1.68 -0.66
N GLU A 110 6.58 2.04 -1.40
CA GLU A 110 7.15 3.39 -1.41
C GLU A 110 6.87 4.07 -2.74
N PHE A 111 6.31 5.28 -2.69
CA PHE A 111 6.02 6.06 -3.89
C PHE A 111 6.07 7.56 -3.59
N ASP A 112 6.28 8.37 -4.63
CA ASP A 112 6.24 9.82 -4.53
C ASP A 112 4.88 10.32 -4.98
N LEU A 113 4.21 11.10 -4.13
CA LEU A 113 2.94 11.74 -4.44
C LEU A 113 3.23 13.14 -5.00
N ASP A 114 2.92 13.38 -6.26
CA ASP A 114 3.24 14.63 -6.96
C ASP A 114 2.09 15.07 -7.89
N HIS A 115 2.30 16.11 -8.69
CA HIS A 115 1.28 16.62 -9.61
C HIS A 115 0.97 15.69 -10.81
N THR A 116 1.69 14.58 -10.97
CA THR A 116 1.45 13.60 -12.04
C THR A 116 0.45 12.53 -11.62
N ASN A 117 0.44 12.17 -10.33
CA ASN A 117 -0.45 11.15 -9.79
C ASN A 117 -1.48 11.66 -8.78
N ALA A 118 -1.37 12.94 -8.39
CA ALA A 118 -2.27 13.57 -7.44
C ALA A 118 -2.75 14.96 -7.87
N LYS A 119 -3.88 15.38 -7.27
CA LYS A 119 -4.55 16.66 -7.52
C LYS A 119 -4.92 17.38 -6.22
#